data_AF-A0A955DSG6-F1
#
_entry.id   AF-A0A955DSG6-F1
#
_cell.length_a   1.000
_cell.length_b   1.000
_cell.length_c   1.000
_cell.angle_alpha   90.00
_cell.angle_beta   90.00
_cell.angle_gamma   90.00
#
_symmetry.space_group_name_H-M   'P 1'
#
loop_
_entity.id
_entity.type
_entity.pdbx_description
1 polymer ?
#
loop_
_entity_poly.entity_id
_entity_poly.type
_entity_poly.pdbx_seq_one_letter_code
_entity_poly.pdbx_strand_id
1 'polypeptide(L)'
;VLSDHIELEKDVESIDPDAKVIRFTDGTEATYDALISAMPLDILCTEKLTSIPDHVRDAAASLMHSSGYMVGIGLKRPCPSTKSWMYFPEDNCPFYRVTYLSNYSPYMTPDRDTHYSLLCETSASPDKPVDGDTIVEETITGLENAGLLEPGERDDIVSTWCYYADYSYPTPSVDRDRILSVVIPWLESKGIYSRGRFGMWKYEVANTDHTLMQGVECVNRLLLDEPEQTIGIVYASTEDGREAATHERPRVAGSGEKRLVEAQMMEAKAMESKMHPDHHLEDA
;
A
#
# COMPACT_ATOMS: atom_id res chain seq x y z
N VAL A 1 17.53 -22.10 12.45
CA VAL A 1 18.25 -20.83 12.62
C VAL A 1 17.30 -19.63 12.65
N LEU A 2 16.23 -19.58 11.84
CA LEU A 2 15.19 -18.54 11.94
C LEU A 2 14.11 -18.79 13.00
N SER A 3 13.93 -20.05 13.43
CA SER A 3 12.85 -20.47 14.36
C SER A 3 12.83 -19.71 15.67
N ASP A 4 13.99 -19.33 16.19
CA ASP A 4 14.13 -18.73 17.53
C ASP A 4 13.98 -17.19 17.48
N HIS A 5 13.72 -16.65 16.28
CA HIS A 5 13.58 -15.22 16.02
C HIS A 5 12.24 -14.87 15.34
N ILE A 6 11.33 -15.84 15.20
CA ILE A 6 10.01 -15.64 14.62
C ILE A 6 8.99 -16.21 15.60
N GLU A 7 8.15 -15.32 16.13
CA GLU A 7 6.99 -15.67 16.93
C GLU A 7 5.73 -15.45 16.09
N LEU A 8 4.95 -16.51 15.91
CA LEU A 8 3.63 -16.47 15.29
C LEU A 8 2.56 -16.43 16.39
N GLU A 9 1.32 -16.06 16.04
CA GLU A 9 0.20 -15.95 16.99
C GLU A 9 0.49 -14.95 18.12
N LYS A 10 1.29 -13.92 17.81
CA LYS A 10 1.79 -12.91 18.74
C LYS A 10 1.27 -11.53 18.36
N ASP A 11 0.03 -11.23 18.77
CA ASP A 11 -0.63 -10.00 18.38
C ASP A 11 -0.19 -8.82 19.25
N VAL A 12 0.17 -7.72 18.58
CA VAL A 12 0.48 -6.45 19.25
C VAL A 12 -0.83 -5.80 19.71
N GLU A 13 -0.94 -5.64 21.03
CA GLU A 13 -2.05 -4.91 21.65
C GLU A 13 -1.77 -3.40 21.61
N SER A 14 -0.62 -2.98 22.11
CA SER A 14 -0.24 -1.57 22.17
C SER A 14 1.28 -1.36 22.18
N ILE A 15 1.69 -0.15 21.81
CA ILE A 15 3.07 0.29 21.74
C ILE A 15 3.16 1.63 22.50
N ASP A 16 4.04 1.69 23.49
CA ASP A 16 4.43 2.93 24.15
C ASP A 16 5.72 3.44 23.50
N PRO A 17 5.64 4.50 22.66
CA PRO A 17 6.79 5.02 21.94
C PRO A 17 7.79 5.77 22.82
N ASP A 18 7.37 6.22 24.00
CA ASP A 18 8.24 6.97 24.93
C ASP A 18 9.02 6.01 25.84
N ALA A 19 8.34 4.97 26.35
CA ALA A 19 8.98 3.90 27.12
C ALA A 19 9.70 2.86 26.23
N LYS A 20 9.42 2.87 24.92
CA LYS A 20 9.87 1.86 23.94
C LYS A 20 9.49 0.43 24.32
N VAL A 21 8.22 0.25 24.69
CA VAL A 21 7.65 -1.03 25.11
C VAL A 21 6.51 -1.43 24.17
N ILE A 22 6.50 -2.71 23.79
CA ILE A 22 5.40 -3.36 23.07
C ILE A 22 4.70 -4.27 24.07
N ARG A 23 3.37 -4.14 24.17
CA ARG A 23 2.50 -5.05 24.92
C ARG A 23 1.76 -5.94 23.93
N PHE A 24 1.73 -7.23 24.20
CA PHE A 24 1.02 -8.22 23.41
C PHE A 24 -0.28 -8.63 24.07
N THR A 25 -1.23 -9.16 23.28
CA THR A 25 -2.56 -9.56 23.74
C THR A 25 -2.54 -10.70 24.76
N ASP A 26 -1.46 -11.48 24.81
CA ASP A 26 -1.22 -12.53 25.80
C ASP A 26 -0.72 -12.00 27.16
N GLY A 27 -0.58 -10.67 27.29
CA GLY A 27 -0.11 -9.97 28.49
C GLY A 27 1.41 -9.91 28.62
N THR A 28 2.18 -10.50 27.70
CA THR A 28 3.64 -10.34 27.68
C THR A 28 4.07 -8.98 27.13
N GLU A 29 5.33 -8.64 27.38
CA GLU A 29 5.92 -7.37 26.95
C GLU A 29 7.31 -7.60 26.34
N ALA A 30 7.68 -6.72 25.42
CA ALA A 30 9.04 -6.62 24.88
C ALA A 30 9.48 -5.15 24.80
N THR A 31 10.78 -4.91 24.93
CA THR A 31 11.39 -3.59 24.72
C THR A 31 12.11 -3.53 23.38
N TYR A 32 12.26 -2.34 22.79
CA TYR A 32 13.01 -2.17 21.56
C TYR A 32 13.98 -0.97 21.62
N ASP A 33 15.08 -1.06 20.90
CA ASP A 33 15.93 0.10 20.59
C ASP A 33 15.43 0.80 19.33
N ALA A 34 15.15 0.01 18.29
CA ALA A 34 14.52 0.38 17.04
C ALA A 34 13.40 -0.62 16.72
N LEU A 35 12.27 -0.13 16.22
CA LEU A 35 11.11 -0.93 15.84
C LEU A 35 10.83 -0.75 14.35
N ILE A 36 10.92 -1.83 13.56
CA ILE A 36 10.48 -1.82 12.17
C ILE A 36 9.04 -2.36 12.13
N SER A 37 8.08 -1.55 11.71
CA SER A 37 6.68 -1.95 11.59
C SER A 37 6.28 -2.11 10.12
N ALA A 38 5.63 -3.22 9.82
CA ALA A 38 5.02 -3.50 8.52
C ALA A 38 3.47 -3.44 8.57
N MET A 39 2.89 -3.01 9.70
CA MET A 39 1.45 -2.82 9.85
C MET A 39 0.96 -1.65 8.98
N PRO A 40 -0.36 -1.58 8.65
CA PRO A 40 -0.94 -0.37 8.09
C PRO A 40 -0.66 0.85 8.97
N LEU A 41 -0.20 1.93 8.34
CA LEU A 41 0.27 3.14 9.03
C LEU A 41 -0.83 3.84 9.83
N ASP A 42 -2.06 3.83 9.32
CA ASP A 42 -3.24 4.31 10.00
C ASP A 42 -3.48 3.49 11.27
N ILE A 43 -3.60 2.16 11.18
CA ILE A 43 -3.79 1.25 12.33
C ILE A 43 -2.68 1.42 13.37
N LEU A 44 -1.43 1.51 12.94
CA LEU A 44 -0.29 1.76 13.83
C LEU A 44 -0.51 3.05 14.65
N CYS A 45 -0.93 4.13 14.00
CA CYS A 45 -1.10 5.44 14.61
C CYS A 45 -2.39 5.59 15.42
N THR A 46 -3.50 5.04 14.95
CA THR A 46 -4.83 5.24 15.53
C THR A 46 -5.12 4.24 16.64
N GLU A 47 -4.66 3.00 16.52
CA GLU A 47 -5.03 1.90 17.41
C GLU A 47 -3.89 1.39 18.28
N LYS A 48 -2.66 1.33 17.75
CA LYS A 48 -1.55 0.66 18.44
C LYS A 48 -0.72 1.60 19.31
N LEU A 49 -0.57 2.87 18.93
CA LEU A 49 0.24 3.82 19.69
C LEU A 49 -0.53 4.53 20.80
N THR A 50 -0.02 4.43 22.03
CA THR A 50 -0.61 5.02 23.23
C THR A 50 -0.35 6.53 23.35
N SER A 51 0.89 6.97 23.07
CA SER A 51 1.35 8.37 23.24
C SER A 51 1.72 9.03 21.91
N ILE A 52 0.72 9.28 21.07
CA ILE A 52 0.87 9.98 19.78
C ILE A 52 0.10 11.31 19.78
N PRO A 53 0.72 12.44 19.37
CA PRO A 53 0.04 13.73 19.27
C PRO A 53 -1.15 13.68 18.31
N ASP A 54 -2.25 14.35 18.67
CA ASP A 54 -3.51 14.33 17.92
C ASP A 54 -3.31 14.68 16.44
N HIS A 55 -2.56 15.74 16.12
CA HIS A 55 -2.31 16.14 14.73
C HIS A 55 -1.60 15.07 13.88
N VAL A 56 -0.78 14.19 14.48
CA VAL A 56 -0.12 13.08 13.78
C VAL A 56 -1.12 11.93 13.60
N ARG A 57 -1.87 11.62 14.66
CA ARG A 57 -2.92 10.58 14.64
C ARG A 57 -3.99 10.90 13.60
N ASP A 58 -4.49 12.13 13.60
CA ASP A 58 -5.54 12.61 12.69
C ASP A 58 -5.03 12.64 11.24
N ALA A 59 -3.77 13.02 11.02
CA ALA A 59 -3.17 12.96 9.69
C ALA A 59 -3.13 11.51 9.17
N ALA A 60 -2.63 10.57 9.98
CA ALA A 60 -2.60 9.15 9.63
C ALA A 60 -3.99 8.57 9.37
N ALA A 61 -4.99 8.94 10.19
CA ALA A 61 -6.38 8.51 10.03
C ALA A 61 -7.03 8.99 8.72
N SER A 62 -6.47 10.02 8.08
CA SER A 62 -6.96 10.53 6.79
C SER A 62 -6.36 9.85 5.56
N LEU A 63 -5.47 8.87 5.77
CA LEU A 63 -4.92 8.06 4.67
C LEU A 63 -6.04 7.25 4.00
N MET A 64 -6.07 7.29 2.67
CA MET A 64 -7.08 6.59 1.89
C MET A 64 -6.55 5.24 1.42
N HIS A 65 -7.39 4.22 1.51
CA HIS A 65 -7.17 2.93 0.87
C HIS A 65 -8.48 2.45 0.23
N SER A 66 -8.37 1.46 -0.66
CA SER A 66 -9.52 0.69 -1.12
C SER A 66 -9.40 -0.74 -0.64
N SER A 67 -10.51 -1.33 -0.27
CA SER A 67 -10.64 -2.77 -0.10
C SER A 67 -10.89 -3.45 -1.44
N GLY A 68 -10.96 -4.78 -1.43
CA GLY A 68 -11.28 -5.53 -2.63
C GLY A 68 -11.69 -6.97 -2.36
N TYR A 69 -12.46 -7.51 -3.30
CA TYR A 69 -12.84 -8.91 -3.34
C TYR A 69 -12.02 -9.62 -4.41
N MET A 70 -11.37 -10.71 -4.00
CA MET A 70 -10.69 -11.66 -4.86
C MET A 70 -11.59 -12.88 -5.02
N VAL A 71 -12.18 -13.04 -6.20
CA VAL A 71 -13.11 -14.13 -6.51
C VAL A 71 -12.42 -15.12 -7.45
N GLY A 72 -12.19 -16.34 -6.94
CA GLY A 72 -11.66 -17.46 -7.72
C GLY A 72 -12.79 -18.28 -8.31
N ILE A 73 -12.76 -18.52 -9.62
CA ILE A 73 -13.70 -19.40 -10.34
C ILE A 73 -12.90 -20.54 -10.97
N GLY A 74 -13.19 -21.77 -10.56
CA GLY A 74 -12.58 -22.99 -11.10
C GLY A 74 -13.54 -23.73 -12.02
N LEU A 75 -13.10 -24.05 -13.23
CA LEU A 75 -13.91 -24.75 -14.23
C LEU A 75 -13.31 -26.10 -14.60
N LYS A 76 -14.16 -27.10 -14.80
CA LYS A 76 -13.77 -28.44 -15.29
C LYS A 76 -13.79 -28.48 -16.81
N ARG A 77 -12.93 -27.67 -17.42
CA ARG A 77 -12.68 -27.64 -18.86
C ARG A 77 -11.20 -27.41 -19.15
N PRO A 78 -10.72 -27.75 -20.36
CA PRO A 78 -9.44 -27.27 -20.84
C PRO A 78 -9.42 -25.73 -20.88
N CYS A 79 -8.30 -25.12 -20.50
CA CYS A 79 -8.15 -23.67 -20.54
C CYS A 79 -8.30 -23.13 -21.99
N PRO A 80 -9.23 -22.19 -22.24
CA PRO A 80 -9.48 -21.68 -23.59
C PRO A 80 -8.44 -20.64 -24.05
N SER A 81 -7.52 -20.21 -23.18
CA SER A 81 -6.64 -19.07 -23.44
C SER A 81 -5.24 -19.24 -22.87
N THR A 82 -4.26 -18.58 -23.50
CA THR A 82 -2.87 -18.48 -23.00
C THR A 82 -2.57 -17.13 -22.35
N LYS A 83 -3.58 -16.26 -22.20
CA LYS A 83 -3.42 -14.93 -21.60
C LYS A 83 -3.01 -15.04 -20.13
N SER A 84 -2.29 -14.03 -19.64
CA SER A 84 -1.98 -13.88 -18.21
C SER A 84 -3.15 -13.19 -17.50
N TRP A 85 -3.22 -11.86 -17.61
CA TRP A 85 -4.30 -11.04 -17.06
C TRP A 85 -4.91 -10.13 -18.12
N MET A 86 -6.12 -9.66 -17.86
CA MET A 86 -6.88 -8.75 -18.72
C MET A 86 -7.53 -7.65 -17.86
N TYR A 87 -7.79 -6.50 -18.48
CA TYR A 87 -8.46 -5.36 -17.84
C TYR A 87 -9.83 -5.15 -18.43
N PHE A 88 -10.77 -4.74 -17.59
CA PHE A 88 -12.18 -4.58 -17.93
C PHE A 88 -12.64 -3.17 -17.51
N PRO A 89 -12.68 -2.22 -18.46
CA PRO A 89 -13.08 -0.85 -18.17
C PRO A 89 -14.59 -0.60 -18.30
N GLU A 90 -15.33 -1.55 -18.87
CA GLU A 90 -16.79 -1.46 -19.08
C GLU A 90 -17.55 -1.71 -17.77
N ASP A 91 -18.82 -1.29 -17.72
CA ASP A 91 -19.70 -1.41 -16.55
C ASP A 91 -20.54 -2.71 -16.55
N ASN A 92 -20.26 -3.63 -17.47
CA ASN A 92 -20.97 -4.90 -17.63
C ASN A 92 -20.45 -6.03 -16.71
N CYS A 93 -19.40 -5.76 -15.94
CA CYS A 93 -18.81 -6.69 -14.98
C CYS A 93 -18.30 -5.93 -13.73
N PRO A 94 -18.21 -6.58 -12.56
CA PRO A 94 -17.79 -5.90 -11.33
C PRO A 94 -16.28 -5.77 -11.19
N PHE A 95 -15.52 -6.65 -11.84
CA PHE A 95 -14.07 -6.76 -11.71
C PHE A 95 -13.35 -5.78 -12.64
N TYR A 96 -12.25 -5.20 -12.16
CA TYR A 96 -11.36 -4.39 -13.01
C TYR A 96 -10.28 -5.25 -13.69
N ARG A 97 -9.98 -6.43 -13.14
CA ARG A 97 -8.97 -7.37 -13.65
C ARG A 97 -9.40 -8.82 -13.48
N VAL A 98 -9.12 -9.63 -14.50
CA VAL A 98 -9.21 -11.09 -14.42
C VAL A 98 -7.87 -11.70 -14.82
N THR A 99 -7.41 -12.68 -14.06
CA THR A 99 -6.20 -13.45 -14.31
C THR A 99 -6.56 -14.90 -14.60
N TYR A 100 -6.06 -15.47 -15.70
CA TYR A 100 -6.05 -16.92 -15.91
C TYR A 100 -4.98 -17.53 -15.00
N LEU A 101 -5.32 -17.70 -13.73
CA LEU A 101 -4.36 -18.08 -12.69
C LEU A 101 -3.73 -19.46 -12.98
N SER A 102 -4.49 -20.37 -13.59
CA SER A 102 -4.00 -21.68 -14.04
C SER A 102 -2.90 -21.62 -15.09
N ASN A 103 -2.75 -20.51 -15.83
CA ASN A 103 -1.68 -20.36 -16.81
C ASN A 103 -0.31 -20.09 -16.17
N TYR A 104 -0.25 -19.74 -14.88
CA TYR A 104 1.02 -19.46 -14.21
C TYR A 104 1.77 -20.73 -13.80
N SER A 105 1.05 -21.82 -13.53
CA SER A 105 1.64 -23.11 -13.19
C SER A 105 0.61 -24.23 -13.37
N PRO A 106 1.02 -25.41 -13.88
CA PRO A 106 0.12 -26.56 -14.02
C PRO A 106 -0.41 -27.10 -12.67
N TYR A 107 0.18 -26.68 -11.55
CA TYR A 107 -0.20 -27.08 -10.20
C TYR A 107 -1.21 -26.13 -9.55
N MET A 108 -1.69 -25.10 -10.25
CA MET A 108 -2.73 -24.19 -9.76
C MET A 108 -4.14 -24.78 -9.86
N THR A 109 -4.28 -25.94 -10.51
CA THR A 109 -5.54 -26.69 -10.66
C THR A 109 -5.28 -28.18 -10.43
N PRO A 110 -6.31 -28.99 -10.10
CA PRO A 110 -6.15 -30.44 -9.89
C PRO A 110 -5.56 -31.18 -11.10
N ASP A 111 -5.92 -30.77 -12.31
CA ASP A 111 -5.41 -31.30 -13.57
C ASP A 111 -5.44 -30.20 -14.64
N ARG A 112 -4.27 -29.84 -15.18
CA ARG A 112 -4.08 -28.76 -16.16
C ARG A 112 -4.77 -28.99 -17.50
N ASP A 113 -5.05 -30.25 -17.85
CA ASP A 113 -5.61 -30.61 -19.16
C ASP A 113 -7.13 -30.62 -19.13
N THR A 114 -7.72 -30.71 -17.93
CA THR A 114 -9.17 -30.81 -17.73
C THR A 114 -9.76 -29.71 -16.87
N HIS A 115 -8.93 -28.83 -16.29
CA HIS A 115 -9.39 -27.70 -15.48
C HIS A 115 -8.62 -26.41 -15.81
N TYR A 116 -9.29 -25.28 -15.60
CA TYR A 116 -8.67 -23.97 -15.56
C TYR A 116 -9.27 -23.11 -14.45
N SER A 117 -8.59 -22.03 -14.07
CA SER A 117 -9.07 -21.11 -13.04
C SER A 117 -8.90 -19.65 -13.42
N LEU A 118 -9.88 -18.86 -13.04
CA LEU A 118 -9.90 -17.41 -13.14
C LEU A 118 -9.81 -16.81 -11.74
N LEU A 119 -8.99 -15.78 -11.57
CA LEU A 119 -8.98 -14.93 -10.40
C LEU A 119 -9.46 -13.54 -10.81
N CYS A 120 -10.62 -13.14 -10.32
CA CYS A 120 -11.28 -11.88 -10.62
C CYS A 120 -11.12 -10.93 -9.44
N GLU A 121 -10.78 -9.67 -9.71
CA GLU A 121 -10.55 -8.67 -8.67
C GLU A 121 -11.51 -7.50 -8.82
N THR A 122 -12.28 -7.25 -7.76
CA THR A 122 -13.24 -6.15 -7.68
C THR A 122 -12.83 -5.22 -6.54
N SER A 123 -12.61 -3.94 -6.82
CA SER A 123 -12.35 -2.94 -5.78
C SER A 123 -13.63 -2.55 -5.06
N ALA A 124 -13.49 -2.19 -3.77
CA ALA A 124 -14.54 -1.64 -2.94
C ALA A 124 -14.02 -0.45 -2.14
N SER A 125 -14.88 0.54 -1.92
CA SER A 125 -14.62 1.73 -1.11
C SER A 125 -15.94 2.38 -0.71
N PRO A 126 -15.96 3.40 0.16
CA PRO A 126 -17.16 4.19 0.40
C PRO A 126 -17.78 4.80 -0.87
N ASP A 127 -16.94 5.14 -1.87
CA ASP A 127 -17.38 5.69 -3.16
C ASP A 127 -17.82 4.62 -4.17
N LYS A 128 -17.41 3.36 -3.95
CA LYS A 128 -17.81 2.19 -4.74
C LYS A 128 -18.20 1.05 -3.80
N PRO A 129 -19.39 1.12 -3.18
CA PRO A 129 -19.86 0.05 -2.32
C PRO A 129 -20.06 -1.23 -3.13
N VAL A 130 -19.73 -2.37 -2.52
CA VAL A 130 -19.89 -3.70 -3.11
C VAL A 130 -20.51 -4.60 -2.04
N ASP A 131 -21.55 -5.33 -2.43
CA ASP A 131 -22.20 -6.32 -1.56
C ASP A 131 -21.40 -7.63 -1.62
N GLY A 132 -20.79 -7.99 -0.49
CA GLY A 132 -19.99 -9.21 -0.36
C GLY A 132 -20.83 -10.49 -0.45
N ASP A 133 -22.12 -10.43 -0.16
CA ASP A 133 -23.01 -11.59 -0.20
C ASP A 133 -23.38 -11.97 -1.66
N THR A 134 -23.32 -11.01 -2.58
CA THR A 134 -23.67 -11.21 -4.01
C THR A 134 -22.45 -11.27 -4.93
N ILE A 135 -21.25 -10.87 -4.47
CA ILE A 135 -20.08 -10.64 -5.32
C ILE A 135 -19.64 -11.85 -6.15
N VAL A 136 -19.81 -13.08 -5.65
CA VAL A 136 -19.47 -14.30 -6.40
C VAL A 136 -20.42 -14.47 -7.58
N GLU A 137 -21.72 -14.27 -7.36
CA GLU A 137 -22.74 -14.36 -8.40
C GLU A 137 -22.54 -13.26 -9.45
N GLU A 138 -22.37 -12.01 -9.00
CA GLU A 138 -22.10 -10.87 -9.88
C GLU A 138 -20.82 -11.06 -10.70
N THR A 139 -19.81 -11.70 -10.13
CA THR A 139 -18.57 -12.04 -10.85
C THR A 139 -18.85 -13.08 -11.95
N ILE A 140 -19.61 -14.13 -11.67
CA ILE A 140 -19.95 -15.15 -12.68
C ILE A 140 -20.75 -14.52 -13.82
N THR A 141 -21.78 -13.72 -13.50
CA THR A 141 -22.54 -12.97 -14.52
C THR A 141 -21.65 -11.98 -15.28
N GLY A 142 -20.72 -11.31 -14.59
CA GLY A 142 -19.74 -10.45 -15.24
C GLY A 142 -18.83 -11.18 -16.22
N LEU A 143 -18.42 -12.41 -15.89
CA LEU A 143 -17.63 -13.26 -16.79
C LEU A 143 -18.43 -13.70 -18.02
N GLU A 144 -19.73 -14.00 -17.87
CA GLU A 144 -20.63 -14.26 -19.00
C GLU A 144 -20.77 -13.01 -19.90
N ASN A 145 -21.05 -11.85 -19.30
CA ASN A 145 -21.21 -10.58 -20.01
C ASN A 145 -19.95 -10.16 -20.77
N ALA A 146 -18.77 -10.37 -20.17
CA ALA A 146 -17.48 -10.05 -20.76
C ALA A 146 -17.00 -11.08 -21.79
N GLY A 147 -17.75 -12.17 -22.01
CA GLY A 147 -17.40 -13.24 -22.94
C GLY A 147 -16.24 -14.14 -22.48
N LEU A 148 -16.01 -14.23 -21.17
CA LEU A 148 -15.06 -15.18 -20.56
C LEU A 148 -15.71 -16.53 -20.24
N LEU A 149 -17.04 -16.57 -20.11
CA LEU A 149 -17.83 -17.79 -20.02
C LEU A 149 -18.86 -17.81 -21.16
N GLU A 150 -18.84 -18.87 -21.96
CA GLU A 150 -19.84 -19.08 -23.02
C GLU A 150 -21.18 -19.59 -22.43
N PRO A 151 -22.30 -19.45 -23.15
CA PRO A 151 -23.58 -19.99 -22.70
C PRO A 151 -23.51 -21.48 -22.33
N GLY A 152 -23.89 -21.81 -21.11
CA GLY A 152 -23.87 -23.16 -20.55
C GLY A 152 -22.57 -23.56 -19.84
N GLU A 153 -21.47 -22.81 -19.99
CA GLU A 153 -20.20 -23.11 -19.29
C GLU A 153 -20.28 -22.85 -17.78
N ARG A 154 -21.31 -22.11 -17.35
CA ARG A 154 -21.65 -21.95 -15.94
C ARG A 154 -21.87 -23.29 -15.23
N ASP A 155 -22.40 -24.30 -15.93
CA ASP A 155 -22.61 -25.64 -15.38
C ASP A 155 -21.29 -26.40 -15.16
N ASP A 156 -20.19 -25.95 -15.76
CA ASP A 156 -18.85 -26.53 -15.62
C ASP A 156 -18.05 -25.91 -14.45
N ILE A 157 -18.63 -24.94 -13.72
CA ILE A 157 -18.01 -24.37 -12.51
C ILE A 157 -18.02 -25.43 -11.41
N VAL A 158 -16.83 -25.83 -10.98
CA VAL A 158 -16.63 -26.88 -9.96
C VAL A 158 -16.08 -26.34 -8.65
N SER A 159 -15.66 -25.07 -8.62
CA SER A 159 -15.17 -24.42 -7.41
C SER A 159 -15.40 -22.92 -7.49
N THR A 160 -15.80 -22.33 -6.37
CA THR A 160 -15.78 -20.89 -6.14
C THR A 160 -15.02 -20.61 -4.86
N TRP A 161 -14.30 -19.49 -4.84
CA TRP A 161 -13.57 -19.00 -3.68
C TRP A 161 -13.71 -17.49 -3.62
N CYS A 162 -13.84 -16.94 -2.42
CA CYS A 162 -13.92 -15.50 -2.22
C CYS A 162 -13.07 -15.10 -1.01
N TYR A 163 -12.29 -14.04 -1.18
CA TYR A 163 -11.54 -13.41 -0.10
C TYR A 163 -11.73 -11.90 -0.16
N TYR A 164 -12.10 -11.32 0.98
CA TYR A 164 -12.16 -9.87 1.16
C TYR A 164 -10.84 -9.39 1.77
N ALA A 165 -10.13 -8.54 1.03
CA ALA A 165 -8.99 -7.78 1.52
C ALA A 165 -9.44 -6.38 1.91
N ASP A 166 -9.47 -6.09 3.21
CA ASP A 166 -9.80 -4.75 3.72
C ASP A 166 -8.77 -3.71 3.26
N TYR A 167 -7.49 -4.04 3.38
CA TYR A 167 -6.38 -3.25 2.86
C TYR A 167 -5.87 -3.86 1.54
N SER A 168 -6.50 -3.49 0.42
CA SER A 168 -6.10 -3.96 -0.91
C SER A 168 -5.12 -3.01 -1.60
N TYR A 169 -5.47 -1.73 -1.76
CA TYR A 169 -4.60 -0.72 -2.37
C TYR A 169 -4.43 0.52 -1.47
N PRO A 170 -3.18 0.95 -1.18
CA PRO A 170 -2.94 2.28 -0.62
C PRO A 170 -3.21 3.30 -1.72
N THR A 171 -4.24 4.12 -1.57
CA THR A 171 -4.64 5.07 -2.60
C THR A 171 -3.61 6.21 -2.68
N PRO A 172 -3.02 6.51 -3.85
CA PRO A 172 -2.16 7.67 -4.04
C PRO A 172 -3.01 8.96 -4.09
N SER A 173 -3.65 9.30 -2.98
CA SER A 173 -4.49 10.49 -2.87
C SER A 173 -3.67 11.77 -2.95
N VAL A 174 -4.33 12.89 -3.30
CA VAL A 174 -3.68 14.20 -3.42
C VAL A 174 -2.97 14.62 -2.13
N ASP A 175 -3.53 14.26 -0.98
CA ASP A 175 -3.02 14.63 0.35
C ASP A 175 -2.00 13.66 0.93
N ARG A 176 -1.77 12.50 0.29
CA ARG A 176 -0.93 11.42 0.83
C ARG A 176 0.45 11.92 1.22
N ASP A 177 1.16 12.62 0.33
CA ASP A 177 2.54 13.04 0.57
C ASP A 177 2.65 14.07 1.70
N ARG A 178 1.70 15.00 1.78
CA ARG A 178 1.55 15.92 2.91
C ARG A 178 1.35 15.16 4.22
N ILE A 179 0.50 14.13 4.24
CA ILE A 179 0.28 13.29 5.44
C ILE A 179 1.58 12.57 5.84
N LEU A 180 2.24 11.90 4.89
CA LEU A 180 3.47 11.15 5.15
C LEU A 180 4.60 12.05 5.66
N SER A 181 4.67 13.31 5.20
CA SER A 181 5.64 14.30 5.66
C SER A 181 5.49 14.69 7.14
N VAL A 182 4.33 14.44 7.73
CA VAL A 182 4.05 14.66 9.16
C VAL A 182 4.25 13.36 9.95
N VAL A 183 3.68 12.26 9.46
CA VAL A 183 3.59 11.01 10.23
C VAL A 183 4.94 10.29 10.33
N ILE A 184 5.65 10.13 9.22
CA ILE A 184 6.86 9.31 9.20
C ILE A 184 8.00 9.94 10.02
N PRO A 185 8.31 11.26 9.91
CA PRO A 185 9.35 11.86 10.75
C PRO A 185 9.05 11.78 12.24
N TRP A 186 7.78 11.88 12.63
CA TRP A 186 7.40 11.72 14.04
C TRP A 186 7.66 10.29 14.53
N LEU A 187 7.25 9.26 13.76
CA LEU A 187 7.55 7.86 14.08
C LEU A 187 9.06 7.61 14.18
N GLU A 188 9.84 8.09 13.21
CA GLU A 188 11.30 7.91 13.22
C GLU A 188 11.95 8.61 14.42
N SER A 189 11.42 9.75 14.87
CA SER A 189 11.89 10.42 16.10
C SER A 189 11.70 9.58 17.37
N LYS A 190 10.81 8.58 17.33
CA LYS A 190 10.56 7.59 18.40
C LYS A 190 11.30 6.27 18.17
N GLY A 191 12.14 6.19 17.14
CA GLY A 191 12.82 4.96 16.75
C GLY A 191 11.88 3.92 16.12
N ILE A 192 10.75 4.36 15.55
CA ILE A 192 9.78 3.51 14.86
C ILE A 192 9.89 3.76 13.35
N TYR A 193 10.16 2.73 12.58
CA TYR A 193 10.38 2.77 11.14
C TYR A 193 9.24 2.02 10.44
N SER A 194 8.26 2.75 9.93
CA SER A 194 7.11 2.16 9.23
C SER A 194 7.44 1.92 7.75
N ARG A 195 7.32 0.67 7.27
CA ARG A 195 7.72 0.26 5.91
C ARG A 195 6.74 -0.75 5.30
N GLY A 196 6.80 -0.92 3.99
CA GLY A 196 6.00 -1.86 3.20
C GLY A 196 4.77 -1.23 2.58
N ARG A 197 3.91 -2.07 1.96
CA ARG A 197 2.76 -1.63 1.15
C ARG A 197 1.87 -0.62 1.88
N PHE A 198 1.46 -0.95 3.09
CA PHE A 198 0.63 -0.07 3.93
C PHE A 198 1.40 0.58 5.08
N GLY A 199 2.64 0.17 5.36
CA GLY A 199 3.48 0.88 6.34
C GLY A 199 4.04 2.19 5.78
N MET A 200 4.45 2.23 4.51
CA MET A 200 4.95 3.44 3.83
C MET A 200 3.87 4.14 2.98
N TRP A 201 2.76 3.44 2.66
CA TRP A 201 1.60 3.95 1.90
C TRP A 201 1.89 4.48 0.48
N LYS A 202 3.08 4.21 -0.06
CA LYS A 202 3.47 4.60 -1.43
C LYS A 202 3.26 3.45 -2.40
N TYR A 203 2.11 3.43 -3.08
CA TYR A 203 1.74 2.37 -4.03
C TYR A 203 2.81 2.11 -5.09
N GLU A 204 3.41 3.17 -5.61
CA GLU A 204 4.46 3.13 -6.64
C GLU A 204 5.69 2.30 -6.24
N VAL A 205 5.88 2.03 -4.95
CA VAL A 205 6.98 1.22 -4.39
C VAL A 205 6.45 0.16 -3.43
N ALA A 206 5.29 -0.43 -3.75
CA ALA A 206 4.57 -1.35 -2.86
C ALA A 206 4.35 -2.76 -3.43
N ASN A 207 5.04 -3.12 -4.52
CA ASN A 207 5.11 -4.50 -4.99
C ASN A 207 5.96 -5.35 -4.03
N THR A 208 5.96 -6.68 -4.21
CA THR A 208 6.66 -7.62 -3.34
C THR A 208 8.17 -7.35 -3.28
N ASP A 209 8.80 -7.09 -4.42
CA ASP A 209 10.21 -6.73 -4.54
C ASP A 209 10.51 -5.41 -3.82
N HIS A 210 9.71 -4.37 -4.06
CA HIS A 210 9.88 -3.09 -3.38
C HIS A 210 9.70 -3.23 -1.85
N THR A 211 8.64 -3.92 -1.40
CA THR A 211 8.35 -4.10 0.03
C THR A 211 9.46 -4.87 0.74
N LEU A 212 10.01 -5.91 0.10
CA LEU A 212 11.18 -6.62 0.60
C LEU A 212 12.38 -5.68 0.73
N MET A 213 12.66 -4.89 -0.32
CA MET A 213 13.80 -3.97 -0.33
C MET A 213 13.65 -2.84 0.69
N GLN A 214 12.44 -2.34 0.95
CA GLN A 214 12.21 -1.38 2.04
C GLN A 214 12.65 -1.94 3.41
N GLY A 215 12.41 -3.22 3.68
CA GLY A 215 12.87 -3.87 4.91
C GLY A 215 14.40 -4.00 4.95
N VAL A 216 15.01 -4.49 3.86
CA VAL A 216 16.47 -4.65 3.74
C VAL A 216 17.19 -3.30 3.90
N GLU A 217 16.74 -2.29 3.16
CA GLU A 217 17.33 -0.96 3.17
C GLU A 217 17.16 -0.25 4.52
N CYS A 218 16.03 -0.45 5.21
CA CYS A 218 15.84 0.08 6.57
C CYS A 218 16.84 -0.53 7.55
N VAL A 219 17.08 -1.85 7.49
CA VAL A 219 18.11 -2.52 8.30
C VAL A 219 19.50 -2.01 7.96
N ASN A 220 19.83 -1.84 6.67
CA ASN A 220 21.12 -1.29 6.25
C ASN A 220 21.31 0.16 6.73
N ARG A 221 20.27 1.00 6.68
CA ARG A 221 20.32 2.35 7.26
C ARG A 221 20.66 2.32 8.73
N LEU A 222 20.00 1.43 9.49
CA LEU A 222 20.18 1.36 10.95
C LEU A 222 21.56 0.83 11.37
N LEU A 223 22.13 -0.11 10.60
CA LEU A 223 23.38 -0.77 10.97
C LEU A 223 24.61 -0.21 10.25
N LEU A 224 24.45 0.32 9.04
CA LEU A 224 25.52 0.70 8.13
C LEU A 224 25.47 2.17 7.70
N ASP A 225 24.45 2.93 8.11
CA ASP A 225 24.21 4.32 7.69
C ASP A 225 24.04 4.46 6.16
N GLU A 226 23.52 3.42 5.51
CA GLU A 226 23.22 3.45 4.08
C GLU A 226 21.87 4.15 3.81
N PRO A 227 21.74 4.88 2.69
CA PRO A 227 20.47 5.52 2.32
C PRO A 227 19.43 4.50 1.85
N GLU A 228 18.17 4.71 2.23
CA GLU A 228 17.03 3.97 1.69
C GLU A 228 16.67 4.51 0.30
N GLN A 229 16.84 3.69 -0.73
CA GLN A 229 16.67 4.08 -2.13
C GLN A 229 15.24 3.86 -2.60
N THR A 230 14.63 2.73 -2.24
CA THR A 230 13.32 2.30 -2.71
C THR A 230 12.25 3.32 -2.35
N ILE A 231 12.20 3.78 -1.09
CA ILE A 231 11.19 4.77 -0.66
C ILE A 231 11.38 6.16 -1.29
N GLY A 232 12.58 6.44 -1.81
CA GLY A 232 12.95 7.69 -2.49
C GLY A 232 12.70 7.69 -4.00
N ILE A 233 12.20 6.59 -4.57
CA ILE A 233 11.86 6.54 -6.00
C ILE A 233 10.72 7.51 -6.30
N VAL A 234 10.92 8.31 -7.34
CA VAL A 234 9.96 9.24 -7.93
C VAL A 234 9.82 8.90 -9.41
N TYR A 235 8.59 8.62 -9.84
CA TYR A 235 8.26 8.37 -11.23
C TYR A 235 7.82 9.67 -11.91
N ALA A 236 8.50 10.04 -12.99
CA ALA A 236 8.13 11.13 -13.88
C ALA A 236 7.41 10.59 -15.13
N SER A 237 6.46 11.34 -15.67
CA SER A 237 5.88 11.00 -16.98
C SER A 237 6.89 11.38 -18.07
N THR A 238 7.41 10.39 -18.78
CA THR A 238 8.24 10.58 -19.99
C THR A 238 7.41 10.28 -21.23
N GLU A 239 7.81 10.83 -22.39
CA GLU A 239 7.05 10.66 -23.65
C GLU A 239 6.94 9.18 -24.08
N ASP A 240 7.95 8.36 -23.79
CA ASP A 240 7.98 6.93 -24.14
C ASP A 240 7.83 5.98 -22.94
N GLY A 241 7.61 6.54 -21.74
CA GLY A 241 7.51 5.79 -20.49
C GLY A 241 8.81 5.13 -20.02
N ARG A 242 9.94 5.39 -20.68
CA ARG A 242 11.26 4.85 -20.29
C ARG A 242 12.00 5.84 -19.40
N GLU A 243 12.95 5.32 -18.63
CA GLU A 243 13.81 6.10 -17.72
C GLU A 243 13.01 7.05 -16.78
N ALA A 244 11.75 6.68 -16.50
CA ALA A 244 10.81 7.48 -15.74
C ALA A 244 11.15 7.53 -14.24
N ALA A 245 11.95 6.61 -13.74
CA ALA A 245 12.30 6.53 -12.33
C ALA A 245 13.57 7.35 -12.03
N THR A 246 13.44 8.36 -11.18
CA THR A 246 14.57 9.06 -10.57
C THR A 246 14.55 8.82 -9.07
N HIS A 247 15.73 8.90 -8.43
CA HIS A 247 15.84 8.71 -6.99
C HIS A 247 16.03 10.08 -6.34
N GLU A 248 15.02 10.56 -5.62
CA GLU A 248 15.24 11.63 -4.65
C GLU A 248 15.84 10.98 -3.39
N ARG A 249 16.91 11.57 -2.83
CA ARG A 249 17.63 11.02 -1.68
C ARG A 249 17.31 11.81 -0.40
N PRO A 250 16.11 11.67 0.20
CA PRO A 250 15.84 12.33 1.46
C PRO A 250 16.60 11.61 2.58
N ARG A 251 17.13 12.38 3.55
CA ARG A 251 17.76 11.83 4.77
C ARG A 251 16.75 11.21 5.76
N VAL A 252 15.46 11.37 5.46
CA VAL A 252 14.32 10.93 6.26
C VAL A 252 13.37 10.21 5.31
N ALA A 253 12.77 9.10 5.73
CA ALA A 253 11.69 8.49 4.97
C ALA A 253 10.50 9.45 4.98
N GLY A 254 10.18 10.05 3.84
CA GLY A 254 9.14 11.08 3.77
C GLY A 254 9.18 11.67 2.39
N SER A 255 8.05 11.63 1.70
CA SER A 255 7.91 12.16 0.35
C SER A 255 8.50 13.56 0.27
N GLY A 256 9.32 13.81 -0.76
CA GLY A 256 9.75 15.14 -1.14
C GLY A 256 8.55 16.00 -1.55
N GLU A 257 7.73 16.41 -0.59
CA GLU A 257 6.56 17.26 -0.78
C GLU A 257 7.04 18.65 -1.22
N LYS A 258 7.13 18.82 -2.54
CA LYS A 258 7.67 20.02 -3.19
C LYS A 258 6.89 21.26 -2.78
N ARG A 259 5.59 21.14 -2.48
CA ARG A 259 4.75 22.26 -2.06
C ARG A 259 5.10 22.79 -0.68
N LEU A 260 5.53 21.93 0.25
CA LEU A 260 6.01 22.37 1.58
C LEU A 260 7.35 23.08 1.46
N VAL A 261 8.25 22.58 0.61
CA VAL A 261 9.53 23.25 0.32
C VAL A 261 9.28 24.63 -0.32
N GLU A 262 8.38 24.71 -1.30
CA GLU A 262 8.01 25.98 -1.93
C GLU A 262 7.34 26.96 -0.95
N ALA A 263 6.45 26.49 -0.08
CA ALA A 263 5.82 27.29 0.95
C ALA A 263 6.84 27.81 1.99
N GLN A 264 7.74 26.95 2.46
CA GLN A 264 8.84 27.33 3.37
C GLN A 264 9.81 28.32 2.72
N MET A 265 10.12 28.15 1.43
CA MET A 265 10.94 29.09 0.68
C MET A 265 10.24 30.44 0.47
N MET A 266 8.92 30.44 0.26
CA MET A 266 8.13 31.67 0.19
C MET A 266 8.03 32.39 1.54
N GLU A 267 7.84 31.65 2.63
CA GLU A 267 7.84 32.20 3.99
C GLU A 267 9.22 32.77 4.37
N ALA A 268 10.31 32.07 4.05
CA ALA A 268 11.67 32.55 4.27
C ALA A 268 11.96 33.86 3.49
N LYS A 269 11.56 33.91 2.21
CA LYS A 269 11.66 35.14 1.40
C LYS A 269 10.81 36.29 1.95
N ALA A 270 9.62 35.99 2.47
CA ALA A 270 8.76 36.99 3.09
C ALA A 270 9.33 37.52 4.42
N MET A 271 10.07 36.70 5.16
CA MET A 271 10.79 37.10 6.38
C MET A 271 12.01 37.98 6.05
N GLU A 272 12.80 37.62 5.04
CA GLU A 272 13.93 38.43 4.57
C GLU A 272 13.48 39.82 4.08
N SER A 273 12.38 39.88 3.32
CA SER A 273 11.80 41.15 2.85
C SER A 273 11.30 42.05 3.99
N LYS A 274 10.96 41.49 5.16
CA LYS A 274 10.56 42.27 6.35
C LYS A 274 11.75 42.76 7.19
N MET A 275 12.94 42.16 7.03
CA MET A 275 14.18 42.57 7.73
C MET A 275 14.98 43.65 6.99
N HIS A 276 14.65 43.94 5.73
CA HIS A 276 15.19 45.08 4.99
C HIS A 276 14.04 45.94 4.44
N PRO A 277 13.41 46.80 5.26
CA PRO A 277 12.63 47.89 4.71
C PRO A 277 13.61 48.83 4.00
N ASP A 278 13.46 48.98 2.69
CA ASP A 278 14.20 49.96 1.89
C ASP A 278 14.15 51.33 2.56
N HIS A 279 15.29 51.77 3.10
CA HIS A 279 15.50 53.16 3.49
C HIS A 279 15.72 53.99 2.21
N HIS A 280 14.64 54.30 1.51
CA HIS A 280 14.63 55.46 0.62
C HIS A 280 14.39 56.71 1.46
N LEU A 281 15.49 57.31 1.91
CA LEU A 281 15.56 58.72 2.29
C LEU A 281 15.28 59.56 1.03
N GLU A 282 14.11 60.19 1.00
CA GLU A 282 13.89 61.39 0.19
C GLU A 282 14.62 62.55 0.88
N ASP A 283 15.62 63.12 0.21
CA ASP A 283 16.16 64.45 0.54
C ASP A 283 16.08 65.34 -0.70
N ALA A 284 15.27 66.41 -0.54
CA ALA A 284 15.27 67.76 -1.14
C ALA A 284 15.53 67.97 -2.65
#